data_AF-A0A378PHC6-F1
#
_entry.id   AF-A0A378PHC6-F1
#
_cell.length_a   1.000
_cell.length_b   1.000
_cell.length_c   1.000
_cell.angle_alpha   90.00
_cell.angle_beta   90.00
_cell.angle_gamma   90.00
#
_symmetry.space_group_name_H-M   'P 1'
#
loop_
_entity.id
_entity.type
_entity.pdbx_description
1 polymer ?
#
loop_
_entity_poly.entity_id
_entity_poly.type
_entity_poly.pdbx_seq_one_letter_code
_entity_poly.pdbx_strand_id
1 'polypeptide(L)'
;MPLTDPNEMDITLESVPMRLNQKGYLPKFKLVFGETLAAIEIDQVAQALNAYLITLTPVRTRFDEFLLGDSAALSDGELLGLHVFRTKGRCMNCHFGMAMSDDKFYNLNQTLAGRPRQDFGKCAVTRDAKDFGKFKTPSLRNLSNSKPWFHHGLFTNLRGVVAIYNAGMTIPPTKNAPAIAHDDHLDPLIKPLALNDKEMDALVDFLMAL
;
A
#
# COMPACT_ATOMS: atom_id res chain seq x y z
N MET A 1 -6.72 -12.19 -9.30
CA MET A 1 -5.25 -12.16 -9.45
C MET A 1 -4.98 -11.61 -10.84
N PRO A 2 -3.95 -10.76 -11.04
CA PRO A 2 -3.81 -9.97 -12.25
C PRO A 2 -3.88 -10.72 -13.58
N LEU A 3 -3.25 -11.89 -13.65
CA LEU A 3 -3.24 -12.71 -14.87
C LEU A 3 -4.67 -13.09 -15.31
N THR A 4 -5.54 -13.45 -14.38
CA THR A 4 -6.86 -14.02 -14.69
C THR A 4 -8.00 -13.02 -14.52
N ASP A 5 -7.73 -11.78 -14.11
CA ASP A 5 -8.78 -10.79 -13.94
C ASP A 5 -9.19 -10.24 -15.31
N PRO A 6 -10.49 -10.29 -15.68
CA PRO A 6 -10.97 -9.79 -16.97
C PRO A 6 -10.83 -8.27 -17.12
N ASN A 7 -10.65 -7.53 -16.02
CA ASN A 7 -10.39 -6.10 -16.06
C ASN A 7 -8.89 -5.75 -16.12
N GLU A 8 -8.02 -6.77 -16.07
CA GLU A 8 -6.57 -6.59 -16.13
C GLU A 8 -5.96 -7.31 -17.34
N MET A 9 -5.37 -8.50 -17.15
CA MET A 9 -4.67 -9.21 -18.24
C MET A 9 -5.55 -10.18 -19.01
N ASP A 10 -6.68 -10.61 -18.43
CA ASP A 10 -7.70 -11.47 -19.05
C ASP A 10 -7.14 -12.72 -19.77
N ILE A 11 -6.31 -13.50 -19.06
CA ILE A 11 -5.78 -14.78 -19.56
C ILE A 11 -6.07 -15.93 -18.59
N THR A 12 -6.14 -17.15 -19.12
CA THR A 12 -6.19 -18.36 -18.27
C THR A 12 -4.77 -18.75 -17.83
N LEU A 13 -4.62 -19.30 -16.63
CA LEU A 13 -3.30 -19.71 -16.12
C LEU A 13 -2.68 -20.81 -16.96
N GLU A 14 -3.52 -21.71 -17.45
CA GLU A 14 -3.14 -22.82 -18.32
C GLU A 14 -2.55 -22.32 -19.65
N SER A 15 -2.92 -21.11 -20.10
CA SER A 15 -2.39 -20.54 -21.34
C SER A 15 -1.00 -19.93 -21.19
N VAL A 16 -0.56 -19.59 -19.97
CA VAL A 16 0.69 -18.85 -19.73
C VAL A 16 1.91 -19.64 -20.20
N PRO A 17 2.11 -20.92 -19.83
CA PRO A 17 3.31 -21.63 -20.22
C PRO A 17 3.39 -21.87 -21.73
N MET A 18 2.25 -22.15 -22.38
CA MET A 18 2.16 -22.26 -23.83
C MET A 18 2.58 -20.94 -24.51
N ARG A 19 2.08 -19.80 -24.04
CA ARG A 19 2.44 -18.48 -24.58
C ARG A 19 3.93 -18.18 -24.43
N LEU A 20 4.52 -18.49 -23.27
CA LEU A 20 5.95 -18.33 -23.04
C LEU A 20 6.78 -19.23 -23.96
N ASN A 21 6.35 -20.48 -24.14
CA ASN A 21 7.02 -21.41 -25.05
C ASN A 21 6.96 -20.91 -26.52
N GLN A 22 5.80 -20.45 -26.99
CA GLN A 22 5.64 -19.85 -28.31
C GLN A 22 6.51 -18.59 -28.52
N LYS A 23 6.85 -17.88 -27.44
CA LYS A 23 7.77 -16.73 -27.47
C LYS A 23 9.24 -17.12 -27.30
N GLY A 24 9.56 -18.42 -27.27
CA GLY A 24 10.93 -18.92 -27.24
C GLY A 24 11.59 -18.85 -25.86
N TYR A 25 10.83 -18.83 -24.77
CA TYR A 25 11.39 -18.80 -23.41
C TYR A 25 11.91 -20.16 -22.91
N LEU A 26 11.52 -21.29 -23.53
CA LEU A 26 11.89 -22.63 -23.05
C LEU A 26 13.41 -22.84 -22.84
N PRO A 27 14.32 -22.39 -23.73
CA PRO A 27 15.76 -22.48 -23.47
C PRO A 27 16.20 -21.76 -22.19
N LYS A 28 15.60 -20.60 -21.86
CA LYS A 28 15.92 -19.88 -20.61
C LYS A 28 15.40 -20.61 -19.37
N PHE A 29 14.24 -21.26 -19.48
CA PHE A 29 13.71 -22.09 -18.40
C PHE A 29 14.55 -23.35 -18.17
N LYS A 30 15.04 -24.00 -19.24
CA LYS A 30 15.95 -25.14 -19.14
C LYS A 30 17.23 -24.81 -18.37
N LEU A 31 17.82 -23.64 -18.61
CA LEU A 31 19.03 -23.20 -17.91
C LEU A 31 18.85 -23.11 -16.38
N VAL A 32 17.64 -22.83 -15.89
CA VAL A 32 17.35 -22.63 -14.46
C VAL A 32 16.74 -23.88 -13.82
N PHE A 33 15.81 -24.54 -14.50
CA PHE A 33 15.01 -25.65 -13.96
C PHE A 33 15.46 -27.03 -14.44
N GLY A 34 16.47 -27.10 -15.32
CA GLY A 34 17.10 -28.33 -15.80
C GLY A 34 16.95 -28.56 -17.30
N GLU A 35 18.02 -29.04 -17.94
CA GLU A 35 18.10 -29.27 -19.39
C GLU A 35 17.09 -30.30 -19.92
N THR A 36 16.63 -31.21 -19.06
CA THR A 36 15.64 -32.25 -19.37
C THR A 36 14.19 -31.72 -19.39
N LEU A 37 13.96 -30.44 -19.06
CA LEU A 37 12.63 -29.85 -19.02
C LEU A 37 11.96 -29.90 -20.41
N ALA A 38 10.85 -30.62 -20.53
CA ALA A 38 10.15 -30.76 -21.81
C ALA A 38 9.25 -29.57 -22.14
N ALA A 39 8.61 -28.98 -21.13
CA ALA A 39 7.70 -27.84 -21.26
C ALA A 39 7.83 -26.92 -20.04
N ILE A 40 7.45 -25.66 -20.21
CA ILE A 40 7.33 -24.72 -19.10
C ILE A 40 6.09 -25.09 -18.29
N GLU A 41 6.18 -25.03 -16.97
CA GLU A 41 5.06 -25.24 -16.04
C GLU A 41 4.70 -23.95 -15.29
N ILE A 42 3.44 -23.79 -14.89
CA ILE A 42 2.98 -22.54 -14.24
C ILE A 42 3.73 -22.25 -12.92
N ASP A 43 4.09 -23.28 -12.16
CA ASP A 43 4.84 -23.13 -10.92
C ASP A 43 6.24 -22.56 -11.15
N GLN A 44 6.87 -22.89 -12.28
CA GLN A 44 8.18 -22.34 -12.66
C GLN A 44 8.06 -20.86 -13.04
N VAL A 45 6.95 -20.48 -13.69
CA VAL A 45 6.64 -19.07 -14.00
C VAL A 45 6.45 -18.29 -12.70
N ALA A 46 5.71 -18.84 -11.74
CA ALA A 46 5.53 -18.23 -10.42
C ALA A 46 6.86 -18.09 -9.66
N GLN A 47 7.71 -19.12 -9.68
CA GLN A 47 9.05 -19.07 -9.08
C GLN A 47 9.95 -18.02 -9.74
N ALA A 48 9.97 -17.95 -11.08
CA ALA A 48 10.75 -16.97 -11.81
C ALA A 48 10.28 -15.53 -11.55
N LEU A 49 8.97 -15.31 -11.49
CA LEU A 49 8.39 -14.01 -11.15
C LEU A 49 8.72 -13.63 -9.71
N ASN A 50 8.57 -14.54 -8.76
CA ASN A 50 8.92 -14.30 -7.36
C ASN A 50 10.42 -13.99 -7.20
N ALA A 51 11.29 -14.72 -7.89
CA ALA A 51 12.72 -14.46 -7.89
C ALA A 51 13.04 -13.04 -8.39
N TYR A 52 12.38 -12.56 -9.44
CA TYR A 52 12.50 -11.19 -9.90
C TYR A 52 11.96 -10.18 -8.87
N LEU A 53 10.77 -10.41 -8.30
CA LEU A 53 10.16 -9.47 -7.35
C LEU A 53 11.01 -9.28 -6.09
N ILE A 54 11.72 -10.32 -5.62
CA ILE A 54 12.62 -10.21 -4.46
C ILE A 54 13.87 -9.35 -4.76
N THR A 55 14.27 -9.21 -6.04
CA THR A 55 15.39 -8.30 -6.39
C THR A 55 14.99 -6.84 -6.40
N LEU A 56 13.69 -6.53 -6.39
CA LEU A 56 13.17 -5.17 -6.39
C LEU A 56 13.24 -4.57 -4.99
N THR A 57 14.45 -4.18 -4.58
CA THR A 57 14.67 -3.46 -3.34
C THR A 57 14.33 -1.97 -3.52
N PRO A 58 13.73 -1.30 -2.51
CA PRO A 58 13.51 0.14 -2.57
C PRO A 58 14.83 0.90 -2.76
N VAL A 59 14.79 1.97 -3.54
CA VAL A 59 15.91 2.91 -3.69
C VAL A 59 16.19 3.56 -2.34
N ARG A 60 17.48 3.71 -2.00
CA ARG A 60 17.94 4.39 -0.79
C ARG A 60 17.49 5.85 -0.82
N THR A 61 16.82 6.30 0.23
CA THR A 61 16.29 7.67 0.34
C THR A 61 17.08 8.51 1.33
N ARG A 62 16.80 9.81 1.39
CA ARG A 62 17.42 10.72 2.35
C ARG A 62 17.13 10.29 3.80
N PHE A 63 15.99 9.68 4.04
CA PHE A 63 15.68 9.09 5.33
C PHE A 63 16.62 7.91 5.67
N ASP A 64 17.02 7.09 4.69
CA ASP A 64 17.98 6.01 4.92
C ASP A 64 19.38 6.54 5.27
N GLU A 65 19.84 7.60 4.58
CA GLU A 65 21.10 8.27 4.91
C GLU A 65 21.08 8.78 6.36
N PHE A 66 19.98 9.40 6.77
CA PHE A 66 19.76 9.85 8.14
C PHE A 66 19.83 8.71 9.15
N LEU A 67 19.17 7.58 8.88
CA LEU A 67 19.23 6.39 9.76
C LEU A 67 20.62 5.77 9.85
N LEU A 68 21.45 5.94 8.81
CA LEU A 68 22.84 5.48 8.78
C LEU A 68 23.84 6.45 9.40
N GLY A 69 23.35 7.57 9.95
CA GLY A 69 24.13 8.51 10.76
C GLY A 69 24.43 9.85 10.10
N ASP A 70 24.00 10.08 8.86
CA ASP A 70 24.10 11.40 8.23
C ASP A 70 23.00 12.32 8.74
N SER A 71 23.26 13.01 9.85
CA SER A 71 22.31 13.95 10.45
C SER A 71 21.98 15.14 9.54
N ALA A 72 22.78 15.43 8.51
CA ALA A 72 22.53 16.50 7.55
C ALA A 72 21.64 16.06 6.37
N ALA A 73 21.32 14.77 6.26
CA ALA A 73 20.49 14.26 5.17
C ALA A 73 19.04 14.78 5.20
N LEU A 74 18.53 15.11 6.39
CA LEU A 74 17.21 15.74 6.59
C LEU A 74 17.37 17.21 7.01
N SER A 75 16.51 18.06 6.46
CA SER A 75 16.35 19.46 6.86
C SER A 75 15.62 19.56 8.20
N ASP A 76 15.67 20.74 8.83
CA ASP A 76 14.96 21.02 10.08
C ASP A 76 13.44 20.79 9.96
N GLY A 77 12.86 21.08 8.80
CA GLY A 77 11.44 20.82 8.51
C GLY A 77 11.13 19.32 8.50
N GLU A 78 11.95 18.53 7.81
CA GLU A 78 11.81 17.07 7.76
C GLU A 78 12.06 16.42 9.12
N LEU A 79 13.00 16.94 9.92
CA LEU A 79 13.25 16.48 11.29
C LEU A 79 12.07 16.79 12.22
N LEU A 80 11.46 17.97 12.09
CA LEU A 80 10.21 18.30 12.77
C LEU A 80 9.09 17.35 12.32
N GLY A 81 9.00 17.07 11.02
CA GLY A 81 8.03 16.13 10.45
C GLY A 81 8.17 14.72 11.00
N LEU A 82 9.40 14.21 11.09
CA LEU A 82 9.72 12.93 11.73
C LEU A 82 9.32 12.93 13.21
N HIS A 83 9.57 14.03 13.93
CA HIS A 83 9.12 14.18 15.32
C HIS A 83 7.60 14.12 15.44
N VAL A 84 6.86 14.84 14.58
CA VAL A 84 5.40 14.79 14.53
C VAL A 84 4.92 13.37 14.21
N PHE A 85 5.49 12.73 13.18
CA PHE A 85 5.16 11.38 12.73
C PHE A 85 5.24 10.33 13.86
N ARG A 86 6.30 10.38 14.68
CA ARG A 86 6.52 9.44 15.80
C ARG A 86 5.81 9.82 17.10
N THR A 87 5.21 11.02 17.18
CA THR A 87 4.56 11.52 18.41
C THR A 87 3.11 11.95 18.14
N LYS A 88 2.84 13.25 18.07
CA LYS A 88 1.52 13.87 17.98
C LYS A 88 0.73 13.41 16.74
N GLY A 89 1.43 13.16 15.63
CA GLY A 89 0.85 12.64 14.40
C GLY A 89 0.39 11.18 14.48
N ARG A 90 0.89 10.41 15.47
CA ARG A 90 0.49 9.01 15.74
C ARG A 90 0.70 8.04 14.57
N CYS A 91 1.39 8.46 13.50
CA CYS A 91 1.56 7.70 12.26
C CYS A 91 2.35 6.41 12.49
N MET A 92 3.35 6.47 13.39
CA MET A 92 4.21 5.34 13.73
C MET A 92 3.49 4.20 14.48
N ASN A 93 2.23 4.37 14.89
CA ASN A 93 1.44 3.27 15.46
C ASN A 93 1.13 2.17 14.42
N CYS A 94 1.12 2.52 13.13
CA CYS A 94 0.90 1.58 12.02
C CYS A 94 2.08 1.58 11.04
N HIS A 95 2.73 2.74 10.83
CA HIS A 95 3.80 2.89 9.85
C HIS A 95 5.18 2.93 10.52
N PHE A 96 5.76 1.76 10.78
CA PHE A 96 7.07 1.62 11.42
C PHE A 96 7.93 0.51 10.77
N GLY A 97 9.17 0.37 11.23
CA GLY A 97 10.12 -0.61 10.71
C GLY A 97 10.67 -0.25 9.33
N MET A 98 11.45 -1.16 8.73
CA MET A 98 12.14 -0.87 7.47
C MET A 98 11.18 -0.55 6.31
N ALA A 99 10.01 -1.18 6.28
CA ALA A 99 8.99 -0.96 5.27
C ALA A 99 8.06 0.24 5.59
N MET A 100 8.19 0.89 6.75
CA MET A 100 7.25 1.92 7.21
C MET A 100 5.79 1.41 7.16
N SER A 101 5.59 0.16 7.60
CA SER A 101 4.35 -0.59 7.59
C SER A 101 4.45 -1.72 8.61
N ASP A 102 3.36 -2.01 9.29
CA ASP A 102 3.22 -3.15 10.20
C ASP A 102 2.55 -4.37 9.55
N ASP A 103 2.17 -4.24 8.27
CA ASP A 103 1.46 -5.25 7.46
C ASP A 103 0.13 -5.75 8.05
N LYS A 104 -0.45 -4.99 9.00
CA LYS A 104 -1.78 -5.26 9.54
C LYS A 104 -2.87 -4.59 8.72
N PHE A 105 -4.12 -4.82 9.13
CA PHE A 105 -5.31 -4.37 8.43
C PHE A 105 -6.13 -3.43 9.30
N TYR A 106 -6.42 -2.25 8.78
CA TYR A 106 -7.08 -1.15 9.49
C TYR A 106 -8.21 -0.55 8.66
N ASN A 107 -9.27 -0.11 9.34
CA ASN A 107 -10.36 0.62 8.68
C ASN A 107 -10.23 2.11 8.96
N LEU A 108 -10.19 2.89 7.88
CA LEU A 108 -10.03 4.35 7.88
C LEU A 108 -11.27 5.07 7.31
N ASN A 109 -12.42 4.39 7.31
CA ASN A 109 -13.69 4.83 6.70
C ASN A 109 -13.60 5.17 5.21
N GLN A 110 -12.75 4.48 4.45
CA GLN A 110 -12.53 4.73 3.01
C GLN A 110 -13.24 3.73 2.08
N THR A 111 -14.21 2.96 2.57
CA THR A 111 -14.88 1.91 1.77
C THR A 111 -15.72 2.44 0.60
N LEU A 112 -15.98 3.75 0.57
CA LEU A 112 -16.89 4.39 -0.38
C LEU A 112 -18.28 3.70 -0.43
N ALA A 113 -18.73 3.18 0.71
CA ALA A 113 -20.00 2.47 0.82
C ALA A 113 -21.18 3.30 0.28
N GLY A 114 -21.96 2.69 -0.63
CA GLY A 114 -23.06 3.34 -1.33
C GLY A 114 -22.64 4.40 -2.35
N ARG A 115 -21.40 4.36 -2.85
CA ARG A 115 -20.85 5.25 -3.90
C ARG A 115 -20.16 4.42 -5.00
N PRO A 116 -19.86 5.01 -6.18
CA PRO A 116 -18.99 4.37 -7.16
C PRO A 116 -17.62 4.01 -6.54
N ARG A 117 -17.04 2.88 -6.98
CA ARG A 117 -15.78 2.30 -6.44
C ARG A 117 -15.87 1.82 -4.99
N GLN A 118 -17.07 1.45 -4.54
CA GLN A 118 -17.25 0.80 -3.26
C GLN A 118 -16.38 -0.46 -3.16
N ASP A 119 -15.62 -0.54 -2.06
CA ASP A 119 -14.79 -1.69 -1.73
C ASP A 119 -14.87 -1.95 -0.22
N PHE A 120 -15.19 -3.19 0.15
CA PHE A 120 -15.32 -3.62 1.55
C PHE A 120 -14.01 -4.16 2.13
N GLY A 121 -12.92 -4.11 1.36
CA GLY A 121 -11.58 -4.50 1.78
C GLY A 121 -11.52 -5.98 2.13
N LYS A 122 -10.82 -6.30 3.23
CA LYS A 122 -10.58 -7.66 3.68
C LYS A 122 -11.86 -8.50 3.84
N CYS A 123 -12.98 -7.89 4.23
CA CYS A 123 -14.29 -8.54 4.32
C CYS A 123 -14.77 -9.15 2.99
N ALA A 124 -14.39 -8.58 1.84
CA ALA A 124 -14.77 -9.14 0.54
C ALA A 124 -14.18 -10.53 0.29
N VAL A 125 -13.04 -10.83 0.94
CA VAL A 125 -12.35 -12.12 0.87
C VAL A 125 -12.75 -13.03 2.02
N THR A 126 -12.71 -12.53 3.26
CA THR A 126 -12.93 -13.37 4.47
C THR A 126 -14.40 -13.65 4.76
N ARG A 127 -15.31 -12.80 4.26
CA ARG A 127 -16.75 -12.82 4.57
C ARG A 127 -17.08 -12.59 6.05
N ASP A 128 -16.11 -12.16 6.87
CA ASP A 128 -16.33 -11.79 8.28
C ASP A 128 -16.65 -10.28 8.36
N ALA A 129 -17.78 -9.96 9.00
CA ALA A 129 -18.19 -8.58 9.25
C ALA A 129 -17.17 -7.79 10.08
N LYS A 130 -16.37 -8.45 10.93
CA LYS A 130 -15.28 -7.81 11.70
C LYS A 130 -14.13 -7.31 10.84
N ASP A 131 -14.03 -7.77 9.59
CA ASP A 131 -13.04 -7.31 8.62
C ASP A 131 -13.57 -6.19 7.71
N PHE A 132 -14.78 -5.69 7.97
CA PHE A 132 -15.42 -4.66 7.14
C PHE A 132 -14.55 -3.41 7.03
N GLY A 133 -14.25 -3.04 5.79
CA GLY A 133 -13.50 -1.85 5.44
C GLY A 133 -12.04 -1.85 5.88
N LYS A 134 -11.50 -2.99 6.31
CA LYS A 134 -10.10 -3.09 6.66
C LYS A 134 -9.23 -3.29 5.43
N PHE A 135 -8.22 -2.43 5.28
CA PHE A 135 -7.21 -2.51 4.24
C PHE A 135 -5.83 -2.66 4.87
N LYS A 136 -4.92 -3.34 4.16
CA LYS A 136 -3.55 -3.52 4.64
C LYS A 136 -2.86 -2.16 4.74
N THR A 137 -2.09 -1.92 5.80
CA THR A 137 -1.16 -0.79 5.89
C THR A 137 -0.19 -0.86 4.69
N PRO A 138 -0.17 0.14 3.80
CA PRO A 138 0.81 0.19 2.73
C PRO A 138 2.17 0.65 3.27
N SER A 139 3.24 0.20 2.63
CA SER A 139 4.56 0.79 2.83
C SER A 139 4.54 2.27 2.45
N LEU A 140 5.18 3.11 3.26
CA LEU A 140 5.41 4.52 2.93
C LEU A 140 6.74 4.77 2.20
N ARG A 141 7.52 3.72 1.90
CA ARG A 141 8.72 3.87 1.07
C ARG A 141 8.33 4.30 -0.33
N ASN A 142 9.06 5.25 -0.91
CA ASN A 142 8.78 5.80 -2.25
C ASN A 142 7.38 6.41 -2.38
N LEU A 143 6.81 6.95 -1.29
CA LEU A 143 5.46 7.52 -1.26
C LEU A 143 5.29 8.62 -2.32
N SER A 144 6.34 9.42 -2.56
CA SER A 144 6.37 10.50 -3.56
C SER A 144 6.14 10.02 -4.99
N ASN A 145 6.44 8.74 -5.28
CA ASN A 145 6.36 8.13 -6.60
C ASN A 145 5.09 7.28 -6.83
N SER A 146 4.21 7.18 -5.85
CA SER A 146 3.06 6.26 -5.86
C SER A 146 1.68 6.94 -5.90
N LYS A 147 1.63 8.24 -6.22
CA LYS A 147 0.36 8.95 -6.40
C LYS A 147 -0.44 8.36 -7.58
N PRO A 148 -1.78 8.41 -7.55
CA PRO A 148 -2.64 8.85 -6.42
C PRO A 148 -2.71 7.82 -5.28
N TRP A 149 -2.97 8.30 -4.06
CA TRP A 149 -2.94 7.46 -2.84
C TRP A 149 -4.31 6.91 -2.42
N PHE A 150 -4.26 6.01 -1.42
CA PHE A 150 -5.31 5.11 -0.94
C PHE A 150 -5.69 4.02 -1.95
N HIS A 151 -6.38 2.97 -1.48
CA HIS A 151 -6.73 1.80 -2.30
C HIS A 151 -7.58 2.13 -3.54
N HIS A 152 -8.32 3.25 -3.49
CA HIS A 152 -9.17 3.72 -4.59
C HIS A 152 -8.52 4.82 -5.44
N GLY A 153 -7.29 5.24 -5.14
CA GLY A 153 -6.52 6.19 -5.96
C GLY A 153 -7.19 7.56 -6.17
N LEU A 154 -7.87 8.12 -5.16
CA LEU A 154 -8.58 9.41 -5.31
C LEU A 154 -7.79 10.61 -4.77
N PHE A 155 -6.75 10.37 -3.95
CA PHE A 155 -6.03 11.44 -3.29
C PHE A 155 -4.76 11.80 -4.05
N THR A 156 -4.67 13.03 -4.54
CA THR A 156 -3.51 13.55 -5.29
C THR A 156 -2.72 14.62 -4.53
N ASN A 157 -3.22 15.05 -3.38
CA ASN A 157 -2.59 16.06 -2.53
C ASN A 157 -2.27 15.48 -1.13
N LEU A 158 -0.98 15.32 -0.84
CA LEU A 158 -0.52 14.71 0.41
C LEU A 158 -0.86 15.56 1.63
N ARG A 159 -0.85 16.89 1.49
CA ARG A 159 -1.27 17.81 2.55
C ARG A 159 -2.76 17.65 2.89
N GLY A 160 -3.58 17.38 1.87
CA GLY A 160 -4.99 17.03 2.06
C GLY A 160 -5.17 15.71 2.79
N VAL A 161 -4.36 14.69 2.46
CA VAL A 161 -4.34 13.41 3.19
C VAL A 161 -4.03 13.64 4.67
N VAL A 162 -2.96 14.36 4.98
CA VAL A 162 -2.58 14.71 6.36
C VAL A 162 -3.71 15.46 7.08
N ALA A 163 -4.38 16.39 6.40
CA ALA A 163 -5.50 17.14 6.98
C ALA A 163 -6.70 16.24 7.35
N ILE A 164 -7.02 15.22 6.54
CA ILE A 164 -8.13 14.30 6.84
C ILE A 164 -7.77 13.38 8.02
N TYR A 165 -6.51 12.93 8.12
CA TYR A 165 -6.03 12.25 9.33
C TYR A 165 -6.09 13.16 10.55
N ASN A 166 -5.69 14.43 10.40
CA ASN A 166 -5.75 15.42 11.47
C ASN A 166 -7.19 15.63 11.99
N ALA A 167 -8.17 15.58 11.08
CA ALA A 167 -9.60 15.64 11.39
C ALA A 167 -10.20 14.32 11.92
N GLY A 168 -9.41 13.24 12.00
CA GLY A 168 -9.84 11.95 12.54
C GLY A 168 -10.54 11.02 11.56
N MET A 169 -10.34 11.18 10.24
CA MET A 169 -10.88 10.29 9.19
C MET A 169 -12.40 10.09 9.25
N THR A 170 -13.14 11.15 9.57
CA THR A 170 -14.61 11.10 9.63
C THR A 170 -15.19 11.16 8.21
N ILE A 171 -15.78 10.05 7.76
CA ILE A 171 -16.56 9.99 6.51
C ILE A 171 -17.90 9.34 6.84
N PRO A 172 -19.01 10.10 6.80
CA PRO A 172 -20.32 9.52 7.05
C PRO A 172 -20.75 8.63 5.88
N PRO A 173 -21.42 7.50 6.15
CA PRO A 173 -22.00 6.65 5.13
C PRO A 173 -23.09 7.40 4.34
N THR A 174 -23.31 6.99 3.09
CA THR A 174 -24.43 7.54 2.31
C THR A 174 -25.74 6.86 2.70
N LYS A 175 -26.88 7.47 2.35
CA LYS A 175 -28.20 6.86 2.54
C LYS A 175 -28.36 5.50 1.86
N ASN A 176 -27.62 5.28 0.77
CA ASN A 176 -27.68 4.04 -0.02
C ASN A 176 -26.62 3.02 0.43
N ALA A 177 -25.83 3.32 1.45
CA ALA A 177 -24.84 2.40 1.98
C ALA A 177 -25.53 1.21 2.68
N PRO A 178 -24.97 -0.01 2.58
CA PRO A 178 -25.50 -1.19 3.28
C PRO A 178 -25.54 -0.96 4.79
N ALA A 179 -26.44 -1.67 5.50
CA ALA A 179 -26.65 -1.50 6.94
C ALA A 179 -25.35 -1.56 7.75
N ILE A 180 -24.46 -2.51 7.44
CA ILE A 180 -23.15 -2.66 8.10
C ILE A 180 -22.29 -1.38 8.03
N ALA A 181 -22.41 -0.57 6.98
CA ALA A 181 -21.61 0.65 6.83
C ALA A 181 -22.07 1.78 7.77
N HIS A 182 -23.21 1.63 8.46
CA HIS A 182 -23.72 2.61 9.43
C HIS A 182 -23.22 2.38 10.85
N ASP A 183 -22.58 1.25 11.13
CA ASP A 183 -21.89 1.02 12.39
C ASP A 183 -20.52 1.72 12.41
N ASP A 184 -19.99 2.00 13.60
CA ASP A 184 -18.64 2.55 13.73
C ASP A 184 -17.59 1.45 13.60
N HIS A 185 -16.97 1.40 12.42
CA HIS A 185 -15.86 0.49 12.12
C HIS A 185 -14.49 1.18 12.13
N LEU A 186 -14.42 2.47 12.46
CA LEU A 186 -13.16 3.20 12.44
C LEU A 186 -12.17 2.57 13.42
N ASP A 187 -10.92 2.37 12.99
CA ASP A 187 -9.95 1.76 13.88
C ASP A 187 -9.71 2.64 15.13
N PRO A 188 -9.70 2.08 16.35
CA PRO A 188 -9.53 2.84 17.58
C PRO A 188 -8.23 3.64 17.67
N LEU A 189 -7.18 3.29 16.90
CA LEU A 189 -5.94 4.04 16.84
C LEU A 189 -6.10 5.41 16.17
N ILE A 190 -7.11 5.56 15.31
CA ILE A 190 -7.42 6.82 14.64
C ILE A 190 -8.11 7.77 15.62
N LYS A 191 -7.48 8.93 15.78
CA LYS A 191 -7.92 10.03 16.64
C LYS A 191 -7.64 11.35 15.94
N PRO A 192 -8.46 12.40 16.17
CA PRO A 192 -8.07 13.76 15.80
C PRO A 192 -6.71 14.12 16.40
N LEU A 193 -5.84 14.72 15.60
CA LEU A 193 -4.43 14.90 15.95
C LEU A 193 -4.12 16.32 16.48
N ALA A 194 -5.02 17.27 16.24
CA ALA A 194 -4.88 18.69 16.61
C ALA A 194 -3.53 19.30 16.14
N LEU A 195 -3.04 18.87 14.97
CA LEU A 195 -1.87 19.43 14.33
C LEU A 195 -2.17 20.85 13.83
N ASN A 196 -1.24 21.77 14.08
CA ASN A 196 -1.27 23.09 13.45
C ASN A 196 -0.68 23.02 12.02
N ASP A 197 -0.76 24.11 11.27
CA ASP A 197 -0.29 24.13 9.88
C ASP A 197 1.20 23.82 9.73
N LYS A 198 2.05 24.37 10.61
CA LYS A 198 3.48 24.09 10.59
C LYS A 198 3.78 22.61 10.82
N GLU A 199 3.07 21.96 11.74
CA GLU A 199 3.23 20.53 12.02
C GLU A 199 2.75 19.67 10.84
N MET A 200 1.64 20.05 10.19
CA MET A 200 1.14 19.34 9.01
C MET A 200 2.07 19.50 7.80
N ASP A 201 2.61 20.70 7.58
CA ASP A 201 3.56 20.98 6.50
C ASP A 201 4.87 20.20 6.72
N ALA A 202 5.42 20.27 7.93
CA ALA A 202 6.61 19.50 8.30
C ALA A 202 6.40 17.98 8.13
N LEU A 203 5.22 17.47 8.49
CA LEU A 203 4.88 16.06 8.28
C LEU A 203 4.85 15.70 6.80
N VAL A 204 4.32 16.57 5.93
CA VAL A 204 4.39 16.37 4.48
C VAL A 204 5.83 16.35 3.99
N ASP A 205 6.67 17.28 4.43
CA ASP A 205 8.09 17.33 4.05
C ASP A 205 8.79 16.02 4.40
N PHE A 206 8.60 15.52 5.63
CA PHE A 206 9.15 14.23 6.05
C PHE A 206 8.64 13.06 5.19
N LEU A 207 7.33 13.00 4.93
CA LEU A 207 6.74 11.93 4.11
C LEU A 207 7.26 11.93 2.68
N MET A 208 7.67 13.09 2.14
CA MET A 208 8.27 13.20 0.82
C MET A 208 9.76 12.78 0.78
N ALA A 209 10.41 12.67 1.94
CA ALA A 209 11.79 12.21 2.09
C ALA A 209 11.95 10.67 2.21
N LEU A 210 10.83 9.93 2.27
CA LEU A 210 10.76 8.48 2.54
C LEU A 210 11.07 7.56 1.36
#